data_AF-A0A835HRI5-F1
#
_entry.id   AF-A0A835HRI5-F1
#
_cell.length_a   1.000
_cell.length_b   1.000
_cell.length_c   1.000
_cell.angle_alpha   90.00
_cell.angle_beta   90.00
_cell.angle_gamma   90.00
#
_symmetry.space_group_name_H-M   'P 1'
#
loop_
_entity.id
_entity.type
_entity.pdbx_description
1 polymer ?
#
loop_
_entity_poly.entity_id
_entity_poly.type
_entity_poly.pdbx_seq_one_letter_code
_entity_poly.pdbx_strand_id
1 'polypeptide(L)'
;MTVARYAPSLLKSFIQMGPQGALSATKLLSAFSDILDSLGLKYLFVRNSVDLLCFLLARMKSNDTLSAEMVYMFAEWYKPGCKLEYFLHGSEAVVDSLVRGMQKFG
;
A
#
# COMPACT_ATOMS: atom_id res chain seq x y z
N MET A 1 -14.51 -30.43 -5.48
CA MET A 1 -15.52 -29.53 -6.10
C MET A 1 -15.79 -28.36 -5.16
N THR A 2 -14.96 -27.32 -5.18
CA THR A 2 -15.06 -26.22 -4.19
C THR A 2 -15.13 -24.83 -4.83
N VAL A 3 -14.84 -24.71 -6.12
CA VAL A 3 -14.86 -23.42 -6.86
C VAL A 3 -16.29 -23.01 -7.24
N ALA A 4 -17.19 -23.96 -7.50
CA ALA A 4 -18.55 -23.69 -7.99
C ALA A 4 -19.45 -22.96 -6.98
N ARG A 5 -19.21 -23.10 -5.67
CA ARG A 5 -20.01 -22.43 -4.62
C ARG A 5 -19.70 -20.94 -4.47
N TYR A 6 -18.47 -20.53 -4.80
CA TYR A 6 -18.05 -19.13 -4.69
C TYR A 6 -18.24 -18.33 -5.98
N ALA A 7 -18.51 -19.00 -7.11
CA ALA A 7 -18.82 -18.35 -8.38
C ALA A 7 -19.98 -17.33 -8.30
N PRO A 8 -21.15 -17.62 -7.68
CA PRO A 8 -22.23 -16.64 -7.58
C PRO A 8 -21.93 -15.50 -6.61
N SER A 9 -21.14 -15.72 -5.56
CA SER A 9 -20.71 -14.64 -4.65
C SER A 9 -19.66 -13.74 -5.29
N LEU A 10 -18.72 -14.31 -6.08
CA LEU A 10 -17.74 -13.53 -6.84
C LEU A 10 -18.42 -12.71 -7.92
N LEU A 11 -19.35 -13.30 -8.68
CA LEU A 11 -20.11 -12.59 -9.70
C LEU A 11 -20.97 -11.47 -9.07
N LYS A 12 -21.58 -11.71 -7.91
CA LYS A 12 -22.27 -10.65 -7.14
C LYS A 12 -21.31 -9.56 -6.69
N SER A 13 -20.10 -9.88 -6.23
CA SER A 13 -19.10 -8.87 -5.88
C SER A 13 -18.67 -8.06 -7.11
N PHE A 14 -18.44 -8.70 -8.27
CA PHE A 14 -18.13 -8.01 -9.52
C PHE A 14 -19.27 -7.10 -9.99
N ILE A 15 -20.53 -7.50 -9.79
CA ILE A 15 -21.70 -6.71 -10.15
C ILE A 15 -21.95 -5.58 -9.11
N GLN A 16 -21.79 -5.85 -7.81
CA GLN A 16 -21.90 -4.85 -6.73
C GLN A 16 -20.77 -3.81 -6.77
N MET A 17 -19.59 -4.19 -7.26
CA MET A 17 -18.45 -3.28 -7.39
C MET A 17 -18.66 -2.23 -8.48
N GLY A 18 -19.64 -2.40 -9.38
CA GLY A 18 -20.07 -1.40 -10.36
C GLY A 18 -18.95 -0.90 -11.30
N PRO A 19 -19.27 -0.11 -12.33
CA PRO A 19 -18.26 0.50 -13.19
C PRO A 19 -17.30 1.40 -12.40
N GLN A 20 -17.74 2.00 -11.29
CA GLN A 20 -16.89 2.85 -10.45
C GLN A 20 -15.86 2.07 -9.62
N GLY A 21 -16.18 0.89 -9.10
CA GLY A 21 -15.22 0.07 -8.35
C GLY A 21 -14.24 -0.66 -9.27
N ALA A 22 -14.67 -1.07 -10.47
CA ALA A 22 -13.75 -1.57 -11.49
C ALA A 22 -12.74 -0.50 -11.94
N LEU A 23 -13.19 0.75 -12.12
CA LEU A 23 -12.34 1.91 -12.41
C LEU A 23 -11.42 2.29 -11.24
N SER A 24 -11.91 2.19 -10.00
CA SER A 24 -11.09 2.45 -8.81
C SER A 24 -10.02 1.37 -8.60
N ALA A 25 -10.33 0.10 -8.90
CA ALA A 25 -9.35 -0.99 -8.85
C ALA A 25 -8.28 -0.84 -9.94
N THR A 26 -8.65 -0.42 -11.15
CA THR A 26 -7.66 -0.12 -12.20
C THR A 26 -6.80 1.09 -11.82
N LYS A 27 -7.37 2.11 -11.17
CA LYS A 27 -6.61 3.28 -10.67
C LYS A 27 -5.68 2.94 -9.50
N LEU A 28 -5.99 1.93 -8.69
CA LEU A 28 -5.09 1.42 -7.66
C LEU A 28 -3.93 0.59 -8.25
N LEU A 29 -4.18 -0.09 -9.37
CA LEU A 29 -3.16 -0.83 -10.11
C LEU A 29 -2.33 0.05 -11.05
N SER A 30 -2.76 1.29 -11.31
CA SER A 30 -2.04 2.23 -12.17
C SER A 30 -0.92 2.95 -11.42
N ALA A 31 -0.09 3.66 -12.19
CA ALA A 31 0.98 4.48 -11.65
C ALA A 31 0.44 5.56 -10.72
N PHE A 32 1.16 5.84 -9.62
CA PHE A 32 0.75 6.88 -8.68
C PHE A 32 0.73 8.28 -9.32
N SER A 33 1.51 8.50 -10.37
CA SER A 33 1.45 9.70 -11.19
C SER A 33 0.04 10.00 -11.70
N ASP A 34 -0.73 8.99 -12.09
CA ASP A 34 -2.10 9.16 -12.62
C ASP A 34 -3.05 9.71 -11.55
N ILE A 35 -2.82 9.34 -10.29
CA ILE A 35 -3.55 9.91 -9.15
C ILE A 35 -3.17 11.38 -8.98
N LEU A 36 -1.88 11.72 -9.00
CA LEU A 36 -1.42 13.11 -8.88
C LEU A 36 -1.95 14.00 -10.01
N ASP A 37 -1.98 13.48 -11.24
CA ASP A 37 -2.54 14.15 -12.41
C ASP A 37 -4.05 14.35 -12.27
N SER A 38 -4.76 13.33 -11.78
CA SER A 38 -6.20 13.40 -11.50
C SER A 38 -6.55 14.43 -10.41
N LEU A 39 -5.66 14.73 -9.46
CA LEU A 39 -5.85 15.78 -8.46
C LEU A 39 -5.45 17.17 -8.97
N GLY A 40 -4.97 17.28 -10.21
CA GLY A 40 -4.51 18.56 -10.78
C GLY A 40 -3.22 19.08 -10.15
N LEU A 41 -2.44 18.23 -9.49
CA LEU A 41 -1.18 18.61 -8.85
C LEU A 41 -0.08 18.76 -9.91
N LYS A 42 0.03 19.97 -10.48
CA LYS A 42 1.03 20.30 -11.51
C LYS A 42 2.27 21.03 -10.96
N TYR A 43 2.27 21.39 -9.69
CA TYR A 43 3.38 22.14 -9.09
C TYR A 43 4.62 21.25 -8.96
N LEU A 44 5.74 21.68 -9.56
CA LEU A 44 6.97 20.90 -9.63
C LEU A 44 7.52 20.56 -8.24
N PHE A 45 7.39 21.48 -7.27
CA PHE A 45 7.78 21.24 -5.88
C PHE A 45 7.03 20.06 -5.26
N VAL A 46 5.70 20.00 -5.44
CA VAL A 46 4.85 18.93 -4.89
C VAL A 46 5.14 17.61 -5.60
N ARG A 47 5.27 17.63 -6.93
CA ARG A 47 5.65 16.45 -7.72
C ARG A 47 6.98 15.86 -7.27
N ASN A 48 8.01 16.68 -7.13
CA ASN A 48 9.34 16.22 -6.70
C ASN A 48 9.33 15.72 -5.25
N SER A 49 8.56 16.35 -4.37
CA SER A 49 8.40 15.89 -2.99
C SER A 49 7.74 14.51 -2.92
N VAL A 50 6.73 14.28 -3.76
CA VAL A 50 6.07 12.98 -3.88
C VAL A 50 6.98 11.95 -4.55
N ASP A 51 7.72 12.30 -5.58
CA ASP A 51 8.70 11.41 -6.22
C ASP A 51 9.79 10.96 -5.24
N LEU A 52 10.26 11.88 -4.38
CA LEU A 52 11.20 11.53 -3.32
C LEU A 52 10.57 10.54 -2.33
N LEU A 53 9.30 10.75 -1.95
CA LEU A 53 8.58 9.83 -1.07
C LEU A 53 8.42 8.43 -1.68
N CYS A 54 8.02 8.36 -2.96
CA CYS A 54 7.95 7.11 -3.71
C CYS A 54 9.33 6.42 -3.77
N PHE A 55 10.39 7.21 -3.99
CA PHE A 55 11.74 6.67 -4.02
C PHE A 55 12.18 6.10 -2.67
N LEU A 56 11.84 6.75 -1.56
CA LEU A 56 12.16 6.26 -0.22
C LEU A 56 11.41 4.97 0.13
N LEU A 57 10.18 4.82 -0.33
CA LEU A 57 9.34 3.66 -0.02
C LEU A 57 9.58 2.46 -0.95
N ALA A 58 9.59 2.71 -2.26
CA ALA A 58 9.59 1.68 -3.31
C ALA A 58 10.88 1.65 -4.14
N ARG A 59 11.83 2.58 -3.90
CA ARG A 59 13.05 2.78 -4.73
C ARG A 59 12.77 3.16 -6.19
N MET A 60 11.57 3.67 -6.48
CA MET A 60 11.13 4.08 -7.82
C MET A 60 10.44 5.46 -7.77
N LYS A 61 10.27 6.11 -8.92
CA LYS A 61 9.51 7.37 -9.01
C LYS A 61 8.00 7.12 -9.07
N SER A 62 7.18 8.17 -8.92
CA SER A 62 5.72 8.04 -8.92
C SER A 62 5.11 7.43 -10.19
N ASN A 63 5.81 7.53 -11.33
CA ASN A 63 5.39 6.93 -12.61
C ASN A 63 5.44 5.39 -12.62
N ASP A 64 6.30 4.80 -11.79
CA ASP A 64 6.52 3.35 -11.74
C ASP A 64 6.07 2.74 -10.41
N THR A 65 5.64 3.58 -9.46
CA THR A 65 5.15 3.14 -8.16
C THR A 65 3.65 2.85 -8.23
N LEU A 66 3.23 1.68 -7.76
CA LEU A 66 1.83 1.28 -7.69
C LEU A 66 1.04 2.23 -6.79
N SER A 67 -0.06 2.74 -7.29
CA SER A 67 -0.96 3.61 -6.53
C SER A 67 -1.45 2.96 -5.24
N ALA A 68 -1.73 1.65 -5.27
CA ALA A 68 -2.18 0.89 -4.09
C ALA A 68 -1.17 0.94 -2.93
N GLU A 69 0.14 0.86 -3.22
CA GLU A 69 1.18 0.90 -2.20
C GLU A 69 1.20 2.26 -1.50
N MET A 70 1.18 3.35 -2.27
CA MET A 70 1.17 4.71 -1.72
C MET A 70 -0.11 4.99 -0.93
N VAL A 71 -1.27 4.61 -1.47
CA VAL A 71 -2.57 4.79 -0.78
C VAL A 71 -2.60 4.00 0.53
N TYR A 72 -2.11 2.76 0.52
CA TYR A 72 -1.99 1.95 1.73
C TYR A 72 -1.07 2.62 2.77
N MET A 73 0.12 3.05 2.36
CA MET A 73 1.06 3.74 3.26
C MET A 73 0.46 5.00 3.88
N PHE A 74 -0.21 5.84 3.08
CA PHE A 74 -0.93 7.00 3.61
C PHE A 74 -2.04 6.59 4.57
N ALA A 75 -2.82 5.56 4.24
CA ALA A 75 -3.88 5.07 5.11
C ALA A 75 -3.34 4.60 6.47
N GLU A 76 -2.18 3.94 6.50
CA GLU A 76 -1.52 3.53 7.75
C GLU A 76 -0.99 4.74 8.55
N TRP A 77 -0.41 5.74 7.88
CA TRP A 77 0.15 6.93 8.55
C TRP A 77 -0.92 7.83 9.19
N TYR A 78 -2.09 7.94 8.58
CA TYR A 78 -3.18 8.79 9.11
C TYR A 78 -4.01 8.11 10.20
N LYS A 79 -3.69 6.87 10.60
CA LYS A 79 -4.37 6.21 11.73
C LYS A 79 -4.04 6.92 13.05
N PRO A 80 -5.02 7.04 13.96
CA PRO A 80 -4.80 7.65 15.26
C PRO A 80 -3.76 6.85 16.05
N GLY A 81 -2.74 7.55 16.57
CA GLY A 81 -1.66 6.93 17.33
C GLY A 81 -0.54 6.32 16.48
N CYS A 82 -0.56 6.48 15.15
CA CYS A 82 0.55 6.08 14.30
C CYS A 82 1.83 6.83 14.71
N LYS A 83 2.90 6.07 14.95
CA LYS A 83 4.23 6.57 15.30
C LYS A 83 5.26 5.86 14.45
N LEU A 84 6.31 6.58 14.11
CA LEU A 84 7.48 5.98 13.49
C LEU A 84 8.33 5.33 14.57
N GLU A 85 8.23 4.01 14.68
CA GLU A 85 9.02 3.24 15.64
C GLU A 85 10.39 2.92 15.06
N TYR A 86 11.43 3.22 15.84
CA TYR A 86 12.81 2.87 15.52
C TYR A 86 13.30 1.83 16.50
N PHE A 87 13.90 0.75 15.99
CA PHE A 87 14.46 -0.29 16.84
C PHE A 87 15.63 0.25 17.66
N LEU A 88 15.45 0.24 18.97
CA LEU A 88 16.56 0.43 19.91
C LEU A 88 17.49 -0.78 19.75
N HIS A 89 18.78 -0.50 19.52
CA HIS A 89 19.84 -1.50 19.27
C HIS A 89 19.82 -2.16 17.86
N GLY A 90 19.09 -1.58 16.90
CA GLY A 90 19.12 -2.04 15.51
C GLY A 90 18.28 -3.29 15.24
N SER A 91 18.40 -3.87 14.04
CA SER A 91 17.59 -5.00 13.59
C SER A 91 17.91 -6.31 14.32
N GLU A 92 19.11 -6.44 14.88
CA GLU A 92 19.54 -7.62 15.64
C GLU A 92 18.64 -7.88 16.85
N ALA A 93 18.24 -6.83 17.56
CA ALA A 93 17.38 -6.95 18.74
C ALA A 93 16.03 -7.61 18.42
N VAL A 94 15.49 -7.39 17.22
CA VAL A 94 14.24 -8.01 16.76
C VAL A 94 14.45 -9.50 16.50
N VAL A 95 15.52 -9.86 15.80
CA VAL A 95 15.85 -11.26 15.48
C VAL A 95 16.10 -12.04 16.76
N ASP A 96 16.87 -11.49 17.69
CA ASP A 96 17.18 -12.10 18.97
C ASP A 96 15.91 -12.30 19.82
N SER A 97 14.98 -11.32 19.82
CA SER A 97 13.67 -11.49 20.47
C SER A 97 12.83 -12.62 19.88
N LEU A 98 12.88 -12.82 18.55
CA LEU A 98 12.19 -13.89 17.86
C LEU A 98 12.79 -15.27 18.22
N VAL A 99 14.13 -15.38 18.21
CA VAL A 99 14.84 -16.61 18.57
C VAL A 99 14.50 -17.04 20.00
N ARG A 100 14.54 -16.11 20.95
CA ARG A 100 14.13 -16.39 22.34
C ARG A 100 12.69 -16.90 22.44
N GLY A 101 11.77 -16.31 21.68
CA GLY A 101 10.37 -16.74 21.63
C GLY A 101 10.24 -18.18 21.14
N MET A 102 10.91 -18.51 20.03
CA MET A 102 10.92 -19.85 19.45
C MET A 102 11.52 -20.90 20.41
N GLN A 103 12.60 -20.58 21.11
CA GLN A 103 13.23 -21.49 22.07
C GLN A 103 12.38 -21.75 23.32
N LYS A 104 11.53 -20.80 23.71
CA LYS A 104 10.69 -20.90 24.92
C LYS A 104 9.39 -21.66 24.71
N PHE A 105 8.83 -21.63 23.50
CA PHE A 105 7.51 -22.20 23.17
C PHE A 105 7.55 -23.29 22.09
N GLY A 106 8.74 -23.63 21.59
CA GLY A 106 8.98 -24.71 20.63
C GLY A 106 9.21 -26.07 21.26
#